data_AF-A0A317H8H1-F1
#
_entry.id   AF-A0A317H8H1-F1
#
_cell.length_a   1.000
_cell.length_b   1.000
_cell.length_c   1.000
_cell.angle_alpha   90.00
_cell.angle_beta   90.00
_cell.angle_gamma   90.00
#
_symmetry.space_group_name_H-M   'P 1'
#
loop_
_entity.id
_entity.type
_entity.pdbx_description
1 polymer ?
#
loop_
_entity_poly.entity_id
_entity_poly.type
_entity_poly.pdbx_seq_one_letter_code
_entity_poly.pdbx_strand_id
1 'polypeptide(L)'
;MTTMILVFIIILSAGLLYWFPVRRWFNHWGTTPDEVKSDMPGDKAIAHPTNSAMQAVTIATFPERIWPWLVQIGYQRGGLYSYDWLDRLF
;
A
#
# COMPACT_ATOMS: atom_id res chain seq x y z
N MET A 1 25.17 9.77 29.40
CA MET A 1 25.90 9.58 28.13
C MET A 1 25.55 8.23 27.47
N THR A 2 25.73 7.10 28.14
CA THR A 2 25.43 5.76 27.60
C THR A 2 23.96 5.56 27.17
N THR A 3 22.99 6.00 27.98
CA THR A 3 21.56 5.90 27.65
C THR A 3 21.18 6.66 26.38
N MET A 4 21.75 7.86 26.18
CA MET A 4 21.48 8.68 24.99
C MET A 4 22.04 8.01 23.73
N ILE A 5 23.23 7.40 23.83
CA ILE A 5 23.86 6.66 22.72
C ILE A 5 23.01 5.44 22.36
N LEU A 6 22.52 4.68 23.35
CA LEU A 6 21.64 3.53 23.10
C LEU A 6 20.33 3.92 22.41
N VAL A 7 19.67 4.99 22.88
CA VAL A 7 18.44 5.50 22.26
C VAL A 7 18.69 5.92 20.81
N PHE A 8 19.80 6.62 20.56
CA PHE A 8 20.17 7.03 19.21
C PHE A 8 20.37 5.83 18.27
N ILE A 9 21.09 4.80 18.74
CA ILE A 9 21.32 3.57 17.96
C ILE A 9 19.98 2.90 17.63
N ILE A 10 19.08 2.78 18.60
CA ILE A 10 17.77 2.15 18.38
C ILE A 10 16.95 2.90 17.32
N ILE A 11 16.86 4.23 17.43
CA ILE A 11 16.12 5.06 16.47
C ILE A 11 16.74 4.93 15.08
N LEU A 12 18.07 4.99 14.99
CA LEU A 12 18.77 4.87 13.72
C LEU A 12 18.55 3.48 13.10
N SER A 13 18.70 2.41 13.88
CA SER A 13 18.46 1.04 13.42
C SER A 13 17.02 0.83 12.97
N ALA A 14 16.04 1.34 13.72
CA ALA A 14 14.63 1.27 13.33
C ALA A 14 14.35 2.05 12.03
N GLY A 15 14.93 3.25 11.90
CA GLY A 15 14.81 4.06 10.69
C GLY A 15 15.41 3.37 9.46
N LEU A 16 16.59 2.77 9.59
CA LEU A 16 17.24 2.01 8.52
C LEU A 16 16.44 0.75 8.14
N LEU A 17 15.97 0.00 9.14
CA LEU A 17 15.15 -1.19 8.93
C LEU A 17 13.83 -0.83 8.23
N TYR A 18 13.22 0.30 8.59
CA TYR A 18 12.03 0.76 7.91
C TYR A 18 12.34 1.18 6.46
N TRP A 19 13.34 2.05 6.28
CA TRP A 19 13.59 2.73 5.01
C TRP A 19 13.99 1.78 3.88
N PHE A 20 14.79 0.76 4.17
CA PHE A 20 15.35 -0.12 3.14
C PHE A 20 14.45 -1.34 2.85
N PRO A 21 14.33 -2.34 3.74
CA PRO A 21 13.58 -3.54 3.41
C PRO A 21 12.07 -3.37 3.59
N VAL A 22 11.62 -2.77 4.69
CA VAL A 22 10.20 -2.75 5.06
C VAL A 22 9.40 -1.87 4.11
N ARG A 23 9.87 -0.63 3.87
CA ARG A 23 9.22 0.30 2.93
C ARG A 23 9.17 -0.27 1.52
N ARG A 24 10.27 -0.87 1.05
CA ARG A 24 10.32 -1.49 -0.28
C ARG A 24 9.34 -2.66 -0.39
N TRP A 25 9.24 -3.49 0.64
CA TRP A 25 8.29 -4.60 0.69
C TRP A 25 6.84 -4.10 0.67
N PHE A 26 6.49 -3.12 1.50
CA PHE A 26 5.14 -2.54 1.52
C PHE A 26 4.73 -1.91 0.18
N ASN A 27 5.66 -1.29 -0.53
CA ASN A 27 5.40 -0.64 -1.81
C ASN A 27 5.19 -1.61 -2.98
N HIS A 28 5.52 -2.90 -2.82
CA HIS A 28 5.43 -3.92 -3.86
C HIS A 28 4.74 -5.19 -3.35
N TRP A 29 3.97 -5.09 -2.27
CA TRP A 29 3.40 -6.25 -1.60
C TRP A 29 2.49 -7.05 -2.54
N GLY A 30 2.74 -8.35 -2.64
CA GLY A 30 1.96 -9.26 -3.48
C GLY A 30 2.19 -9.12 -4.99
N THR A 31 3.12 -8.26 -5.43
CA THR A 31 3.42 -8.04 -6.86
C THR A 31 4.62 -8.85 -7.34
N THR A 32 4.63 -9.17 -8.62
CA THR A 32 5.77 -9.70 -9.37
C THR A 32 6.57 -8.57 -10.03
N PRO A 33 7.86 -8.80 -10.37
CA PRO A 33 8.69 -7.80 -11.05
C PRO A 33 8.12 -7.31 -12.40
N ASP A 34 7.35 -8.14 -13.10
CA ASP A 34 6.76 -7.79 -14.39
C ASP A 34 5.51 -6.93 -14.20
N GLU A 35 4.67 -7.23 -13.19
CA GLU A 35 3.54 -6.38 -12.80
C GLU A 35 4.00 -4.98 -12.38
N VAL A 36 5.06 -4.87 -11.58
CA VAL A 36 5.61 -3.57 -11.14
C VAL A 36 6.08 -2.69 -12.31
N LYS A 37 6.48 -3.30 -13.43
CA LYS A 37 6.94 -2.58 -14.63
C LYS A 37 5.83 -2.33 -15.64
N SER A 38 4.64 -2.86 -15.41
CA SER A 38 3.52 -2.71 -16.33
C SER A 38 2.91 -1.31 -16.24
N ASP A 39 2.55 -0.74 -17.39
CA ASP A 39 1.84 0.54 -17.44
C ASP A 39 0.38 0.33 -16.99
N MET A 40 -0.07 1.08 -15.99
CA MET A 40 -1.45 1.07 -15.52
C MET A 40 -2.24 2.30 -15.99
N PRO A 41 -3.55 2.14 -16.24
CA PRO A 41 -4.43 3.28 -16.46
C PRO A 41 -4.34 4.27 -15.28
N GLY A 42 -3.95 5.51 -15.56
CA GLY A 42 -3.84 6.56 -14.54
C GLY A 42 -2.41 6.84 -14.07
N ASP A 43 -1.41 6.04 -14.42
CA ASP A 43 -0.01 6.28 -13.99
C ASP A 43 0.52 7.65 -14.44
N LYS A 44 0.03 8.14 -15.57
CA LYS A 44 0.40 9.45 -16.14
C LYS A 44 -0.46 10.60 -15.61
N ALA A 45 -1.44 10.35 -14.74
CA ALA A 45 -2.32 11.38 -14.21
C ALA A 45 -1.59 12.34 -13.25
N ILE A 46 -0.53 11.87 -12.59
CA ILE A 46 0.33 12.67 -11.71
C ILE A 46 1.75 12.60 -12.27
N ALA A 47 2.25 13.71 -12.81
CA ALA A 47 3.57 13.74 -13.46
C ALA A 47 4.73 13.45 -12.50
N HIS A 48 4.62 13.88 -11.23
CA HIS A 48 5.66 13.77 -10.22
C HIS A 48 5.07 13.32 -8.87
N PRO A 49 4.72 12.05 -8.70
CA PRO A 49 4.14 11.57 -7.46
C PRO A 49 5.19 11.59 -6.34
N THR A 50 4.84 12.16 -5.18
CA THR A 50 5.68 12.13 -3.98
C THR A 50 5.90 10.70 -3.47
N ASN A 51 4.90 9.83 -3.67
CA ASN A 51 4.98 8.41 -3.33
C ASN A 51 4.17 7.61 -4.37
N SER A 52 4.69 6.43 -4.73
CA SER A 52 3.99 5.44 -5.56
C SER A 52 4.24 4.06 -4.96
N ALA A 53 3.18 3.27 -4.91
CA ALA A 53 3.17 1.91 -4.40
C ALA A 53 2.20 1.09 -5.25
N MET A 54 2.57 -0.16 -5.51
CA MET A 54 1.73 -1.12 -6.18
C MET A 54 1.55 -2.33 -5.27
N GLN A 55 0.31 -2.71 -5.05
CA GLN A 55 -0.04 -3.90 -4.29
C GLN A 55 -0.96 -4.77 -5.13
N ALA A 56 -0.80 -6.08 -5.04
CA ALA A 56 -1.58 -7.02 -5.83
C ALA A 56 -2.03 -8.22 -4.99
N VAL A 57 -3.22 -8.73 -5.35
CA VAL A 57 -3.77 -9.98 -4.84
C VAL A 57 -4.36 -10.74 -6.02
N THR A 58 -3.89 -11.97 -6.23
CA THR A 58 -4.43 -12.84 -7.28
C THR A 58 -5.69 -13.53 -6.80
N ILE A 59 -6.80 -13.33 -7.51
CA ILE A 59 -8.08 -14.00 -7.25
C ILE A 59 -8.37 -14.93 -8.42
N ALA A 60 -8.52 -16.23 -8.14
CA ALA A 60 -8.80 -17.25 -9.16
C ALA A 60 -10.27 -17.23 -9.62
N THR A 61 -10.69 -16.13 -10.24
CA THR A 61 -12.05 -15.97 -10.78
C THR A 61 -12.10 -14.99 -11.95
N PHE A 62 -13.25 -14.89 -12.60
CA PHE A 62 -13.45 -13.99 -13.74
C PHE A 62 -13.62 -12.52 -13.30
N PRO A 63 -13.09 -11.55 -14.05
CA PRO A 63 -13.23 -10.12 -13.72
C PRO A 63 -14.68 -9.66 -13.50
N GLU A 64 -15.64 -10.23 -14.24
CA GLU A 64 -17.07 -9.88 -14.13
C GLU A 64 -17.66 -10.25 -12.77
N ARG A 65 -17.05 -11.21 -12.05
CA ARG A 65 -17.45 -11.55 -10.68
C ARG A 65 -16.80 -10.65 -9.63
N ILE A 66 -15.68 -10.02 -9.96
CA ILE A 66 -14.94 -9.12 -9.08
C ILE A 66 -15.48 -7.69 -9.20
N TRP A 67 -15.75 -7.23 -10.42
CA TRP A 67 -16.10 -5.85 -10.71
C TRP A 67 -17.26 -5.28 -9.89
N PRO A 68 -18.38 -6.01 -9.64
CA PRO A 68 -19.46 -5.52 -8.79
C PRO A 68 -19.00 -5.13 -7.37
N TRP A 69 -17.97 -5.80 -6.83
CA TRP A 69 -17.39 -5.47 -5.52
C TRP A 69 -16.51 -4.24 -5.59
N LEU A 70 -15.77 -4.01 -6.68
CA LEU A 70 -14.87 -2.86 -6.81
C LEU A 70 -15.64 -1.56 -7.06
N VAL A 71 -16.65 -1.60 -7.93
CA VAL A 71 -17.39 -0.39 -8.34
C VAL A 71 -18.17 0.25 -7.20
N GLN A 72 -18.51 -0.53 -6.16
CA GLN A 72 -19.18 -0.01 -4.97
C GLN A 72 -18.22 0.56 -3.91
N ILE A 73 -16.90 0.56 -4.11
CA ILE A 73 -15.99 1.21 -3.17
C ILE A 73 -16.17 2.73 -3.26
N GLY A 74 -16.29 3.39 -2.11
CA GLY A 74 -16.25 4.84 -2.02
C GLY A 74 -17.27 5.46 -1.05
N TYR A 75 -17.15 6.77 -0.88
CA TYR A 75 -18.05 7.56 -0.06
C TYR A 75 -19.50 7.44 -0.54
N GLN A 76 -20.43 7.17 0.40
CA GLN A 76 -21.85 6.92 0.14
C GLN A 76 -22.16 5.72 -0.79
N ARG A 77 -21.22 4.76 -0.91
CA ARG A 77 -21.44 3.49 -1.64
C ARG A 77 -21.39 2.31 -0.66
N GLY A 78 -20.84 1.16 -1.06
CA GLY A 78 -20.71 -0.06 -0.27
C GLY A 78 -19.62 -0.02 0.81
N GLY A 79 -19.14 1.17 1.18
CA GLY A 79 -18.04 1.39 2.12
C GLY A 79 -16.67 1.43 1.46
N LEU A 80 -15.63 1.52 2.29
CA LEU A 80 -14.22 1.47 1.85
C LEU A 80 -13.61 0.07 2.00
N TYR A 81 -14.40 -0.91 2.44
CA TYR A 81 -13.95 -2.23 2.87
C TYR A 81 -12.79 -2.13 3.86
N SER A 82 -12.94 -1.23 4.82
CA SER A 82 -11.99 -1.13 5.91
C SER A 82 -12.45 -2.03 7.06
N TYR A 83 -11.81 -1.90 8.22
CA TYR A 83 -12.32 -2.54 9.42
C TYR A 83 -13.65 -1.90 9.82
N ASP A 84 -14.64 -2.70 10.22
CA ASP A 84 -15.99 -2.22 10.58
C ASP A 84 -16.00 -1.03 11.55
N TRP A 85 -15.04 -0.97 12.47
CA TRP A 85 -14.94 0.13 13.44
C TRP A 85 -14.39 1.42 12.83
N LEU A 86 -13.55 1.34 11.78
CA LEU A 86 -13.06 2.49 11.03
C LEU A 86 -14.15 3.05 10.11
N ASP A 87 -14.90 2.17 9.43
CA ASP A 87 -16.01 2.58 8.57
C ASP A 87 -17.15 3.30 9.34
N ARG A 88 -17.21 3.15 10.67
CA ARG A 88 -18.16 3.89 11.54
C ARG A 88 -17.66 5.26 12.01
N LEU A 89 -16.37 5.55 11.84
CA LEU A 89 -15.76 6.84 12.26
C LEU A 89 -15.90 7.94 11.19
N PHE A 90 -16.23 7.57 9.95
CA PHE A 90 -16.31 8.45 8.78
C PHE A 90 -17.66 8.29 8.06
#